data_AF-A0A7S2GHM8-F1
#
_entry.id   AF-A0A7S2GHM8-F1
#
_cell.length_a   1.000
_cell.length_b   1.000
_cell.length_c   1.000
_cell.angle_alpha   90.00
_cell.angle_beta   90.00
_cell.angle_gamma   90.00
#
_symmetry.space_group_name_H-M   'P 1'
#
loop_
_entity.id
_entity.type
_entity.pdbx_description
1 polymer ?
#
loop_
_entity_poly.entity_id
_entity_poly.type
_entity_poly.pdbx_seq_one_letter_code
_entity_poly.pdbx_strand_id
1 'polypeptide(L)'
;IAAIKSTGYNACLWDKRGFFIKTEQKEQMVRTDLQLSGMSCASCVNRIESALQQLPGVQETSVILMSQRCRVRYLSNVMTSEELVSTIQSLGYGAHELSGIEKYGDMVQLQVEGMVCASCPSRIERALRQAFPG
;
A
#
# COMPACT_ATOMS: atom_id res chain seq x y z
N ILE A 1 30.16 -33.51 -2.39
CA ILE A 1 29.29 -32.95 -1.32
C ILE A 1 30.09 -32.50 -0.08
N ALA A 2 31.22 -33.15 0.25
CA ALA A 2 32.05 -32.75 1.41
C ALA A 2 32.95 -31.50 1.21
N ALA A 3 33.09 -30.96 -0.01
CA ALA A 3 34.01 -29.84 -0.28
C ALA A 3 33.37 -28.44 -0.24
N ILE A 4 32.04 -28.30 -0.25
CA ILE A 4 31.36 -27.00 -0.37
C ILE A 4 30.75 -26.51 0.96
N LYS A 5 30.69 -27.36 2.00
CA LYS A 5 30.18 -26.94 3.32
C LYS A 5 31.21 -26.19 4.18
N SER A 6 32.48 -26.12 3.80
CA SER A 6 33.51 -25.43 4.60
C SER A 6 33.68 -23.94 4.26
N THR A 7 33.01 -23.43 3.21
CA THR A 7 33.17 -22.04 2.77
C THR A 7 32.04 -21.11 3.20
N GLY A 8 31.05 -21.59 3.96
CA GLY A 8 30.00 -20.72 4.51
C GLY A 8 29.03 -20.11 3.48
N TYR A 9 29.02 -20.61 2.24
CA TYR A 9 28.06 -20.18 1.20
C TYR A 9 27.07 -21.30 0.88
N ASN A 10 25.79 -20.94 0.80
CA ASN A 10 24.75 -21.82 0.28
C ASN A 10 24.85 -21.90 -1.26
N ALA A 11 24.85 -23.11 -1.80
CA ALA A 11 24.70 -23.38 -3.23
C ALA A 11 23.48 -24.28 -3.43
N CYS A 12 22.55 -23.85 -4.29
CA CYS A 12 21.43 -24.67 -4.75
C CYS A 12 21.72 -25.24 -6.13
N LEU A 13 21.58 -26.56 -6.27
CA LEU A 13 21.69 -27.31 -7.52
C LEU A 13 20.37 -27.25 -8.30
N TRP A 14 20.44 -27.07 -9.62
CA TRP A 14 19.28 -27.14 -10.52
C TRP A 14 19.15 -28.56 -11.08
N ASP A 15 18.04 -29.26 -10.82
CA ASP A 15 17.69 -30.53 -11.50
C ASP A 15 16.38 -30.38 -12.30
N LYS A 16 16.32 -31.14 -13.40
CA LYS A 16 15.33 -31.12 -14.50
C LYS A 16 13.95 -31.69 -14.12
N ARG A 17 13.49 -31.50 -12.89
CA ARG A 17 12.12 -31.85 -12.47
C ARG A 17 11.39 -30.62 -11.97
N GLY A 18 10.83 -29.90 -12.95
CA GLY A 18 9.57 -29.17 -12.82
C GLY A 18 9.40 -28.42 -11.51
N PHE A 19 10.05 -27.25 -11.44
CA PHE A 19 9.70 -26.23 -10.47
C PHE A 19 8.26 -25.80 -10.76
N PHE A 20 7.33 -26.23 -9.90
CA PHE A 20 6.10 -25.46 -9.72
C PHE A 20 6.54 -24.12 -9.14
N ILE A 21 6.55 -23.09 -9.99
CA ILE A 21 6.40 -21.73 -9.49
C ILE A 21 5.05 -21.75 -8.76
N LYS A 22 5.05 -21.96 -7.44
CA LYS A 22 4.01 -21.33 -6.64
C LYS A 22 4.27 -19.85 -6.83
N THR A 23 3.47 -19.24 -7.69
CA THR A 23 3.37 -17.80 -7.80
C THR A 23 3.20 -17.30 -6.37
N GLU A 24 4.22 -16.64 -5.83
CA GLU A 24 4.02 -15.68 -4.75
C GLU A 24 3.02 -14.67 -5.31
N GLN A 25 1.74 -14.88 -5.00
CA GLN A 25 0.72 -13.90 -5.28
C GLN A 25 1.02 -12.74 -4.35
N LYS A 26 1.68 -11.73 -4.91
CA LYS A 26 1.93 -10.45 -4.27
C LYS A 26 0.54 -9.84 -4.00
N GLU A 27 0.01 -10.03 -2.80
CA GLU A 27 -1.23 -9.39 -2.36
C GLU A 27 -1.04 -7.88 -2.55
N GLN A 28 -1.69 -7.33 -3.59
CA GLN A 28 -1.58 -5.93 -3.94
C GLN A 28 -2.51 -5.16 -3.01
N MET A 29 -2.01 -4.96 -1.78
CA MET A 29 -2.72 -4.24 -0.74
C MET A 29 -2.64 -2.76 -1.04
N VAL A 30 -3.80 -2.13 -1.20
CA VAL A 30 -3.95 -0.71 -1.49
C VAL A 30 -4.64 -0.04 -0.32
N ARG A 31 -4.21 1.18 -0.02
CA ARG A 31 -4.84 2.06 0.97
C ARG A 31 -5.53 3.19 0.22
N THR A 32 -6.79 3.43 0.55
CA THR A 32 -7.55 4.56 0.01
C THR A 32 -8.19 5.33 1.14
N ASP A 33 -8.11 6.65 1.05
CA ASP A 33 -8.82 7.58 1.91
C ASP A 33 -10.08 8.07 1.20
N LEU A 34 -11.20 8.08 1.92
CA LEU A 34 -12.52 8.49 1.45
C LEU A 34 -13.01 9.66 2.31
N GLN A 35 -13.56 10.68 1.66
CA GLN A 35 -14.31 11.74 2.31
C GLN A 35 -15.74 11.26 2.51
N LEU A 36 -16.22 11.35 3.74
CA LEU A 36 -17.57 10.98 4.11
C LEU A 36 -18.42 12.22 4.37
N SER A 37 -19.72 12.08 4.17
CA SER A 37 -20.73 13.11 4.42
C SER A 37 -21.97 12.49 5.07
N GLY A 38 -22.65 13.24 5.95
CA GLY A 38 -23.87 12.79 6.63
C GLY A 38 -23.65 11.98 7.91
N MET A 39 -22.40 11.78 8.35
CA MET A 39 -22.12 11.22 9.67
C MET A 39 -22.29 12.28 10.76
N SER A 40 -23.13 11.97 11.77
CA SER A 40 -23.44 12.91 12.86
C SER A 40 -23.14 12.35 14.26
N CYS A 41 -22.81 11.07 14.38
CA CYS A 41 -22.63 10.41 15.67
C CYS A 41 -21.65 9.22 15.57
N ALA A 42 -21.05 8.83 16.70
CA ALA A 42 -20.22 7.62 16.82
C ALA A 42 -20.94 6.35 16.36
N SER A 43 -22.27 6.28 16.50
CA SER A 43 -23.06 5.15 15.97
C SER A 43 -23.03 5.06 14.44
N CYS A 44 -22.91 6.19 13.73
CA CYS A 44 -22.75 6.20 12.27
C CYS A 44 -21.39 5.65 11.86
N VAL A 45 -20.35 6.01 12.62
CA VAL A 45 -18.98 5.52 12.42
C VAL A 45 -18.94 4.00 12.50
N ASN A 46 -19.47 3.43 13.59
CA ASN A 46 -19.47 1.98 13.79
C ASN A 46 -20.23 1.23 12.68
N ARG A 47 -21.35 1.79 12.19
CA ARG A 47 -22.10 1.19 11.07
C ARG A 47 -21.27 1.11 9.80
N ILE A 48 -20.58 2.21 9.46
CA ILE A 48 -19.75 2.27 8.24
C ILE A 48 -18.55 1.34 8.38
N GLU A 49 -17.84 1.36 9.51
CA GLU A 49 -16.68 0.48 9.74
C GLU A 49 -17.07 -1.00 9.69
N SER A 50 -18.18 -1.38 10.35
CA SER A 50 -18.67 -2.76 10.36
C SER A 50 -19.08 -3.23 8.96
N ALA A 51 -19.73 -2.37 8.18
CA ALA A 51 -20.12 -2.70 6.81
C ALA A 51 -18.90 -2.91 5.90
N LEU A 52 -17.88 -2.04 6.01
CA LEU A 52 -16.65 -2.16 5.24
C LEU A 52 -15.83 -3.39 5.64
N GLN A 53 -15.77 -3.73 6.93
CA GLN A 53 -15.07 -4.94 7.42
C GLN A 53 -15.72 -6.25 6.97
N GLN A 54 -17.01 -6.24 6.64
CA GLN A 54 -17.69 -7.42 6.10
C GLN A 54 -17.40 -7.66 4.61
N LEU A 55 -16.79 -6.69 3.92
CA LEU A 55 -16.49 -6.83 2.50
C LEU A 55 -15.29 -7.77 2.28
N PRO A 56 -15.37 -8.66 1.28
CA PRO A 56 -14.25 -9.55 0.95
C PRO A 56 -13.05 -8.73 0.48
N GLY A 57 -11.88 -8.99 1.07
CA GLY A 57 -10.63 -8.32 0.69
C GLY A 57 -10.33 -7.04 1.46
N VAL A 58 -11.23 -6.55 2.33
CA VAL A 58 -10.92 -5.49 3.29
C VAL A 58 -10.17 -6.09 4.47
N GLN A 59 -9.03 -5.49 4.84
CA GLN A 59 -8.18 -5.96 5.94
C GLN A 59 -8.17 -4.97 7.11
N GLU A 60 -8.25 -3.67 6.82
CA GLU A 60 -8.23 -2.65 7.86
C GLU A 60 -9.14 -1.50 7.47
N THR A 61 -9.90 -1.00 8.44
CA THR A 61 -10.77 0.17 8.30
C THR A 61 -10.56 1.10 9.47
N SER A 62 -10.58 2.40 9.21
CA SER A 62 -10.50 3.42 10.26
C SER A 62 -11.29 4.64 9.83
N VAL A 63 -12.28 5.01 10.64
CA VAL A 63 -13.15 6.15 10.37
C VAL A 63 -13.01 7.19 11.47
N ILE A 64 -12.81 8.44 11.06
CA ILE A 64 -12.60 9.57 11.95
C ILE A 64 -13.78 10.53 11.78
N LEU A 65 -14.63 10.64 12.81
CA LEU A 65 -15.80 11.50 12.80
C LEU A 65 -15.45 12.99 12.66
N MET A 66 -14.43 13.46 13.38
CA MET A 66 -14.04 14.88 13.42
C MET A 66 -13.63 15.42 12.05
N SER A 67 -12.89 14.63 11.26
CA SER A 67 -12.45 15.00 9.91
C SER A 67 -13.36 14.44 8.82
N GLN A 68 -14.43 13.74 9.20
CA GLN A 68 -15.31 12.99 8.30
C GLN A 68 -14.52 12.16 7.26
N ARG A 69 -13.44 11.51 7.69
CA ARG A 69 -12.54 10.76 6.81
C ARG A 69 -12.60 9.29 7.15
N CYS A 70 -12.63 8.46 6.11
CA CYS A 70 -12.53 7.02 6.21
C CYS A 70 -11.27 6.56 5.49
N ARG A 71 -10.59 5.59 6.06
CA ARG A 71 -9.35 5.04 5.55
C ARG A 71 -9.49 3.54 5.52
N VAL A 72 -9.27 2.96 4.35
CA VAL A 72 -9.50 1.53 4.11
C VAL A 72 -8.25 0.94 3.50
N ARG A 73 -7.80 -0.21 4.01
CA ARG A 73 -6.81 -1.06 3.35
C ARG A 73 -7.50 -2.30 2.84
N TYR A 74 -7.38 -2.53 1.55
CA TYR A 74 -8.03 -3.63 0.87
C TYR A 74 -7.13 -4.21 -0.23
N LEU A 75 -7.50 -5.39 -0.70
CA LEU A 75 -6.82 -6.08 -1.79
C LEU A 75 -7.34 -5.56 -3.14
N SER A 76 -6.50 -4.87 -3.92
CA SER A 76 -6.91 -4.28 -5.21
C SER A 76 -7.20 -5.31 -6.30
N ASN A 77 -6.87 -6.59 -6.06
CA ASN A 77 -7.24 -7.71 -6.92
C ASN A 77 -8.64 -8.28 -6.59
N VAL A 78 -9.22 -7.90 -5.45
CA VAL A 78 -10.53 -8.39 -4.99
C VAL A 78 -11.57 -7.29 -5.00
N MET A 79 -11.18 -6.06 -4.67
CA MET A 79 -12.08 -4.90 -4.63
C MET A 79 -11.46 -3.67 -5.25
N THR A 80 -12.32 -2.72 -5.59
CA THR A 80 -11.99 -1.40 -6.13
C THR A 80 -12.42 -0.28 -5.17
N SER A 81 -11.85 0.92 -5.31
CA SER A 81 -12.24 2.07 -4.49
C SER A 81 -13.70 2.48 -4.75
N GLU A 82 -14.19 2.30 -5.97
CA GLU A 82 -15.56 2.56 -6.37
C GLU A 82 -16.57 1.68 -5.61
N GLU A 83 -16.25 0.40 -5.40
CA GLU A 83 -17.11 -0.51 -4.62
C GLU A 83 -17.20 -0.12 -3.15
N LEU A 84 -16.10 0.35 -2.55
CA LEU A 84 -16.11 0.90 -1.20
C LEU A 84 -17.03 2.12 -1.12
N VAL A 85 -16.92 3.03 -2.08
CA VAL A 85 -17.78 4.22 -2.16
C VAL A 85 -19.25 3.83 -2.33
N SER A 86 -19.55 2.90 -3.24
CA SER A 86 -20.91 2.42 -3.50
C SER A 86 -21.53 1.74 -2.28
N THR A 87 -20.72 1.02 -1.50
CA THR A 87 -21.19 0.38 -0.26
C THR A 87 -21.62 1.44 0.76
N ILE A 88 -20.81 2.49 0.93
CA ILE A 88 -21.13 3.57 1.88
C ILE A 88 -22.35 4.38 1.41
N GLN A 89 -22.47 4.62 0.11
CA GLN A 89 -23.65 5.26 -0.49
C GLN A 89 -24.92 4.42 -0.30
N SER A 90 -24.82 3.10 -0.40
CA SER A 90 -25.95 2.19 -0.17
C SER A 90 -26.45 2.21 1.29
N LEU A 91 -25.58 2.59 2.24
CA LEU A 91 -25.96 2.81 3.65
C LEU A 91 -26.65 4.17 3.89
N GLY A 92 -26.74 5.01 2.85
CA GLY A 92 -27.34 6.35 2.92
C GLY A 92 -26.37 7.46 3.33
N TYR A 93 -25.06 7.24 3.25
CA TYR A 93 -24.04 8.25 3.54
C TYR A 93 -23.38 8.74 2.25
N GLY A 94 -22.95 10.00 2.22
CA GLY A 94 -22.13 10.49 1.11
C GLY A 94 -20.71 9.95 1.25
N ALA A 95 -20.13 9.48 0.15
CA ALA A 95 -18.74 9.05 0.10
C ALA A 95 -18.12 9.42 -1.25
N HIS A 96 -16.89 9.95 -1.21
CA HIS A 96 -16.09 10.25 -2.38
C HIS A 96 -14.62 9.93 -2.10
N GLU A 97 -13.91 9.43 -3.10
CA GLU A 97 -12.48 9.16 -2.97
C GLU A 97 -11.70 10.46 -2.81
N LEU A 98 -10.89 10.54 -1.74
CA LEU A 98 -9.93 11.61 -1.57
C LEU A 98 -8.71 11.26 -2.41
N SER A 99 -8.70 11.72 -3.65
CA SER A 99 -7.53 11.64 -4.54
C SER A 99 -6.32 12.45 -4.04
N GLY A 100 -6.47 13.17 -2.93
CA GLY A 100 -5.43 13.94 -2.26
C GLY A 100 -4.89 13.28 -1.00
N ILE A 101 -3.67 12.74 -1.11
CA ILE A 101 -2.70 12.46 -0.02
C ILE A 101 -3.13 11.25 0.84
N GLU A 102 -2.76 10.00 0.52
CA GLU A 102 -1.42 9.43 0.72
C GLU A 102 -1.03 8.45 -0.42
N LYS A 103 -0.42 8.93 -1.50
CA LYS A 103 0.43 8.05 -2.34
C LYS A 103 1.71 7.76 -1.57
N TYR A 104 1.71 6.77 -0.68
CA TYR A 104 2.95 6.10 -0.26
C TYR A 104 3.41 5.13 -1.37
N GLY A 105 3.45 5.63 -2.61
CA GLY A 105 3.63 4.84 -3.82
C GLY A 105 5.02 4.96 -4.44
N ASP A 106 5.77 6.03 -4.16
CA ASP A 106 7.07 6.27 -4.82
C ASP A 106 8.16 6.78 -3.86
N MET A 107 7.96 6.70 -2.54
CA MET A 107 9.07 6.94 -1.59
C MET A 107 10.03 5.75 -1.62
N VAL A 108 11.08 5.86 -2.42
CA VAL A 108 12.19 4.89 -2.45
C VAL A 108 13.32 5.40 -1.57
N GLN A 109 13.74 4.60 -0.59
CA GLN A 109 14.97 4.86 0.16
C GLN A 109 16.17 4.41 -0.67
N LEU A 110 16.99 5.39 -1.06
CA LEU A 110 18.22 5.16 -1.82
C LEU A 110 19.40 5.35 -0.87
N GLN A 111 20.10 4.26 -0.54
CA GLN A 111 21.39 4.35 0.11
C GLN A 111 22.44 4.70 -0.95
N VAL A 112 23.09 5.85 -0.79
CA VAL A 112 24.17 6.28 -1.66
C VAL A 112 25.49 6.05 -0.95
N GLU A 113 26.30 5.14 -1.48
CA GLU A 113 27.66 4.88 -1.00
C GLU A 113 28.67 5.83 -1.67
N GLY A 114 29.76 6.17 -0.97
CA GLY A 114 30.83 7.02 -1.53
C GLY A 114 30.58 8.53 -1.46
N MET A 115 29.65 9.00 -0.62
CA MET A 115 29.56 10.43 -0.28
C MET A 115 30.72 10.81 0.67
N VAL A 116 31.82 11.26 0.09
CA VAL A 116 33.06 11.58 0.84
C VAL A 116 33.16 13.07 1.21
N CYS A 117 32.40 13.96 0.56
CA CYS A 117 32.51 15.41 0.75
C CYS A 117 31.15 16.10 0.88
N ALA A 118 31.11 17.22 1.60
CA ALA A 118 29.91 18.02 1.88
C ALA A 118 29.20 18.56 0.62
N SER A 119 29.85 18.58 -0.54
CA SER A 119 29.25 18.97 -1.82
C SER A 119 28.55 17.83 -2.57
N CYS A 120 28.77 16.57 -2.18
CA CYS A 120 28.16 15.41 -2.82
C CYS A 120 26.63 15.38 -2.73
N PRO A 121 26.01 15.73 -1.58
CA PRO A 121 24.54 15.79 -1.47
C PRO A 121 23.90 16.73 -2.49
N SER A 122 24.46 17.93 -2.68
CA SER A 122 23.91 18.93 -3.61
C SER A 122 23.93 18.48 -5.08
N ARG A 123 24.93 17.66 -5.46
CA ARG A 123 25.00 17.09 -6.82
C ARG A 123 23.93 16.03 -7.05
N ILE A 124 23.73 15.17 -6.07
CA ILE A 124 22.71 14.12 -6.12
C ILE A 124 21.32 14.75 -6.14
N GLU A 125 21.06 15.73 -5.29
CA GLU A 125 19.77 16.45 -5.28
C GLU A 125 19.48 17.07 -6.65
N ARG A 126 20.46 17.75 -7.24
CA ARG A 126 20.32 18.36 -8.57
C ARG A 126 20.09 17.32 -9.67
N ALA A 127 20.79 16.19 -9.63
CA ALA A 127 20.61 15.10 -10.59
C ALA A 127 19.23 14.45 -10.48
N LEU A 128 18.75 14.19 -9.25
CA LEU A 128 17.43 13.63 -9.00
C LEU A 128 16.32 14.57 -9.48
N ARG A 129 16.44 15.89 -9.23
CA ARG A 129 15.50 16.90 -9.74
C ARG A 129 15.48 17.00 -11.27
N GLN A 130 16.61 16.74 -11.93
CA GLN A 130 16.70 16.76 -13.40
C GLN A 130 16.17 15.47 -14.03
N ALA A 131 16.38 14.32 -13.39
CA ALA A 131 15.94 13.03 -13.89
C ALA A 131 14.42 12.81 -13.74
N PHE A 132 13.80 13.43 -12.73
CA PHE A 132 12.36 13.29 -12.44
C PHE A 132 11.69 14.67 -12.30
N PRO A 133 11.40 15.36 -13.42
CA PRO A 133 10.68 16.61 -13.42
C PRO A 133 9.16 16.37 -13.34
N GLY A 134 8.68 15.83 -12.21
CA GLY A 134 7.24 15.62 -11.96
C GLY A 134 6.64 14.50 -12.79
#